data_AF-A0A836B676-F1
#
_entry.id   AF-A0A836B676-F1
#
_cell.length_a   1.000
_cell.length_b   1.000
_cell.length_c   1.000
_cell.angle_alpha   90.00
_cell.angle_beta   90.00
_cell.angle_gamma   90.00
#
_symmetry.space_group_name_H-M   'P 1'
#
loop_
_entity.id
_entity.type
_entity.pdbx_description
1 polymer ?
#
loop_
_entity_poly.entity_id
_entity_poly.type
_entity_poly.pdbx_seq_one_letter_code
_entity_poly.pdbx_strand_id
1 'polypeptide(L)'
;MTFSTAQKAVLGVAGLGAAGFGGYFFTQQAEVRKYEKDRADIAALIEKEKKRAATATKAQSGAEERIAELQTAEQQSFKAIKDLELKLDAARKQVQQLEQQLNSKTEDLKAKQADLAAAHQRLAELKNEAERAKQSVTMGEKSLALAAAKVVEAKALSNPLNHPKVKELLGKK
;
A
#
# COMPACT_ATOMS: atom_id res chain seq x y z
N MET A 1 -92.09 -86.47 -37.98
CA MET A 1 -91.05 -86.25 -39.00
C MET A 1 -89.71 -86.16 -38.31
N THR A 2 -88.84 -87.11 -38.65
CA THR A 2 -87.49 -87.33 -38.13
C THR A 2 -86.55 -86.21 -38.57
N PHE A 3 -85.93 -85.51 -37.62
CA PHE A 3 -84.89 -84.52 -37.91
C PHE A 3 -83.65 -85.21 -38.46
N SER A 4 -83.23 -84.81 -39.67
CA SER A 4 -82.06 -85.32 -40.38
C SER A 4 -80.77 -85.03 -39.59
N THR A 5 -79.89 -86.04 -39.55
CA THR A 5 -78.56 -86.06 -38.94
C THR A 5 -77.67 -84.87 -39.37
N ALA A 6 -77.98 -84.22 -40.49
CA ALA A 6 -77.26 -83.05 -40.99
C ALA A 6 -77.46 -81.77 -40.15
N GLN A 7 -78.60 -81.60 -39.46
CA GLN A 7 -78.88 -80.38 -38.68
C GLN A 7 -78.19 -80.35 -37.31
N LYS A 8 -77.80 -81.51 -36.77
CA LYS A 8 -77.05 -81.59 -35.49
C LYS A 8 -75.55 -81.34 -35.66
N ALA A 9 -74.98 -81.61 -36.84
CA ALA A 9 -73.58 -81.36 -37.13
C ALA A 9 -73.27 -79.85 -37.27
N VAL A 10 -74.20 -79.07 -37.83
CA VAL A 10 -74.02 -77.62 -38.01
C VAL A 10 -74.07 -76.85 -36.68
N LEU A 11 -74.89 -77.29 -35.72
CA LEU A 11 -74.91 -76.70 -34.38
C LEU A 11 -73.69 -77.06 -33.52
N GLY A 12 -73.12 -78.26 -33.69
CA GLY A 12 -71.93 -78.70 -32.96
C GLY A 12 -70.64 -77.95 -33.36
N VAL A 13 -70.54 -77.52 -34.61
CA VAL A 13 -69.38 -76.75 -35.12
C VAL A 13 -69.51 -75.26 -34.79
N ALA A 14 -70.74 -74.71 -34.76
CA ALA A 14 -70.98 -73.32 -34.39
C ALA A 14 -70.68 -73.02 -32.89
N GLY A 15 -70.92 -74.00 -31.99
CA GLY A 15 -70.64 -73.86 -30.56
C GLY A 15 -69.16 -73.85 -30.19
N LEU A 16 -68.30 -74.54 -30.96
CA LEU A 16 -66.85 -74.56 -30.74
C LEU A 16 -66.13 -73.35 -31.37
N GLY A 17 -66.65 -72.80 -32.46
CA GLY A 17 -66.11 -71.60 -33.10
C GLY A 17 -66.26 -70.33 -32.25
N ALA A 18 -67.38 -70.17 -31.54
CA ALA A 18 -67.64 -68.98 -30.74
C ALA A 18 -66.81 -68.91 -29.45
N ALA A 19 -66.50 -70.04 -28.81
CA ALA A 19 -65.68 -70.09 -27.61
C ALA A 19 -64.19 -69.82 -27.90
N GLY A 20 -63.67 -70.34 -29.03
CA GLY A 20 -62.29 -70.09 -29.47
C GLY A 20 -62.05 -68.65 -29.94
N PHE A 21 -63.02 -68.06 -30.66
CA PHE A 21 -62.96 -66.66 -31.06
C PHE A 21 -63.10 -65.73 -29.85
N GLY A 22 -64.07 -65.93 -28.95
CA GLY A 22 -64.23 -65.10 -27.76
C GLY A 22 -62.99 -65.09 -26.85
N GLY A 23 -62.33 -66.24 -26.67
CA GLY A 23 -61.08 -66.34 -25.92
C GLY A 23 -59.91 -65.59 -26.57
N TYR A 24 -59.74 -65.72 -27.90
CA TYR A 24 -58.67 -65.03 -28.66
C TYR A 24 -58.83 -63.50 -28.65
N PHE A 25 -60.06 -63.00 -28.81
CA PHE A 25 -60.36 -61.56 -28.71
C PHE A 25 -60.16 -61.03 -27.29
N PHE A 26 -60.46 -61.84 -26.26
CA PHE A 26 -60.22 -61.47 -24.86
C PHE A 26 -58.72 -61.44 -24.52
N THR A 27 -57.93 -62.40 -25.01
CA THR A 27 -56.46 -62.40 -24.84
C THR A 27 -55.79 -61.27 -25.61
N GLN A 28 -56.24 -60.97 -26.84
CA GLN A 28 -55.74 -59.81 -27.59
C GLN A 28 -56.09 -58.49 -26.91
N GLN A 29 -57.30 -58.34 -26.35
CA GLN A 29 -57.63 -57.14 -25.58
C GLN A 29 -56.77 -56.99 -24.32
N ALA A 30 -56.47 -58.09 -23.62
CA ALA A 30 -55.59 -58.05 -22.45
C ALA A 30 -54.16 -57.64 -22.84
N GLU A 31 -53.68 -58.09 -24.00
CA GLU A 31 -52.35 -57.77 -24.52
C GLU A 31 -52.26 -56.32 -25.02
N VAL A 32 -53.28 -55.83 -25.73
CA VAL A 32 -53.39 -54.41 -26.13
C VAL A 32 -53.42 -53.50 -24.89
N ARG A 33 -54.19 -53.84 -23.85
CA ARG A 33 -54.20 -53.09 -22.58
C ARG A 33 -52.85 -53.08 -21.89
N LYS A 34 -52.09 -54.17 -21.98
CA LYS A 34 -50.72 -54.24 -21.46
C LYS A 34 -49.80 -53.29 -22.23
N TYR A 35 -49.83 -53.31 -23.56
CA TYR A 35 -49.03 -52.38 -24.38
C TYR A 35 -49.46 -50.92 -24.21
N GLU A 36 -50.75 -50.64 -24.02
CA GLU A 36 -51.24 -49.30 -23.71
C GLU A 36 -50.72 -48.81 -22.36
N LYS A 37 -50.69 -49.68 -21.35
CA LYS A 37 -50.09 -49.39 -20.04
C LYS A 37 -48.58 -49.16 -20.15
N ASP A 38 -47.87 -50.05 -20.84
CA ASP A 38 -46.42 -49.92 -21.06
C ASP A 38 -46.10 -48.62 -21.83
N ARG A 39 -46.92 -48.26 -22.83
CA ARG A 39 -46.80 -46.99 -23.56
C ARG A 39 -47.01 -45.78 -22.63
N ALA A 40 -48.01 -45.84 -21.75
CA ALA A 40 -48.29 -44.78 -20.78
C ALA A 40 -47.13 -44.63 -19.76
N ASP A 41 -46.61 -45.75 -19.26
CA ASP A 41 -45.49 -45.78 -18.31
C ASP A 41 -44.20 -45.25 -18.95
N ILE A 42 -43.90 -45.64 -20.20
CA ILE A 42 -42.77 -45.10 -20.98
C ILE A 42 -42.94 -43.59 -21.21
N ALA A 43 -44.14 -43.14 -21.59
CA ALA A 43 -44.40 -41.71 -21.78
C ALA A 43 -44.20 -40.90 -20.49
N ALA A 44 -44.62 -41.43 -19.34
CA ALA A 44 -44.42 -40.81 -18.04
C ALA A 44 -42.93 -40.72 -17.65
N LEU A 45 -42.15 -41.78 -17.94
CA LEU A 45 -40.69 -41.77 -17.74
C LEU A 45 -40.00 -40.74 -18.64
N ILE A 46 -40.38 -40.66 -19.91
CA ILE A 46 -39.85 -39.65 -20.84
C ILE A 46 -40.13 -38.23 -20.34
N GLU A 47 -41.35 -37.94 -19.88
CA GLU A 47 -41.68 -36.61 -19.33
C GLU A 47 -40.91 -36.29 -18.04
N LYS A 48 -40.70 -37.29 -17.18
CA LYS A 48 -39.87 -37.14 -15.97
C LYS A 48 -38.41 -36.83 -16.33
N GLU A 49 -37.84 -37.54 -17.30
CA GLU A 49 -36.47 -37.31 -17.76
C GLU A 49 -36.32 -35.97 -18.50
N LYS A 50 -37.32 -35.55 -19.31
CA LYS A 50 -37.33 -34.20 -19.90
C LYS A 50 -37.32 -33.11 -18.83
N LYS A 51 -38.12 -33.26 -17.77
CA LYS A 51 -38.12 -32.31 -16.64
C LYS A 51 -36.76 -32.28 -15.94
N ARG A 52 -36.15 -33.45 -15.69
CA ARG A 52 -34.80 -33.56 -15.12
C ARG A 52 -33.75 -32.89 -16.02
N ALA A 53 -33.77 -33.17 -17.31
CA ALA A 53 -32.88 -32.56 -18.29
C ALA A 53 -33.04 -31.03 -18.30
N ALA A 54 -34.27 -30.52 -18.33
CA ALA A 54 -34.54 -29.07 -18.28
C ALA A 54 -34.00 -28.42 -16.99
N THR A 55 -34.17 -29.07 -15.83
CA THR A 55 -33.60 -28.56 -14.56
C THR A 55 -32.08 -28.60 -14.56
N ALA A 56 -31.48 -29.66 -15.11
CA ALA A 56 -30.03 -29.80 -15.20
C ALA A 56 -29.43 -28.74 -16.14
N THR A 57 -30.04 -28.51 -17.31
CA THR A 57 -29.61 -27.46 -18.25
C THR A 57 -29.69 -26.08 -17.61
N LYS A 58 -30.75 -25.77 -16.87
CA LYS A 58 -30.87 -24.48 -16.15
C LYS A 58 -29.82 -24.33 -15.05
N ALA A 59 -29.53 -25.40 -14.32
CA ALA A 59 -28.48 -25.39 -13.30
C ALA A 59 -27.09 -25.22 -13.93
N GLN A 60 -26.85 -25.88 -15.07
CA GLN A 60 -25.62 -25.76 -15.82
C GLN A 60 -25.42 -24.34 -16.36
N SER A 61 -26.43 -23.73 -16.99
CA SER A 61 -26.31 -22.36 -17.49
C SER A 61 -26.04 -21.36 -16.36
N GLY A 62 -26.70 -21.52 -15.21
CA GLY A 62 -26.43 -20.67 -14.04
C GLY A 62 -25.03 -20.89 -13.45
N ALA A 63 -24.49 -22.11 -13.52
CA ALA A 63 -23.11 -22.38 -13.10
C ALA A 63 -22.10 -21.77 -14.08
N GLU A 64 -22.34 -21.87 -15.40
CA GLU A 64 -21.50 -21.27 -16.44
C GLU A 64 -21.48 -19.73 -16.33
N GLU A 65 -22.62 -19.09 -16.11
CA GLU A 65 -22.71 -17.65 -15.85
C GLU A 65 -21.86 -17.25 -14.63
N ARG A 66 -21.99 -18.00 -13.52
CA ARG A 66 -21.22 -17.72 -12.30
C ARG A 66 -19.72 -17.93 -12.47
N ILE A 67 -19.31 -18.91 -13.27
CA ILE A 67 -17.90 -19.12 -13.62
C ILE A 67 -17.39 -17.92 -14.43
N ALA A 68 -18.15 -17.44 -15.42
CA ALA A 68 -17.76 -16.28 -16.23
C ALA A 68 -17.64 -14.99 -15.39
N GLU A 69 -18.57 -14.78 -14.46
CA GLU A 69 -18.50 -13.66 -13.49
C GLU A 69 -17.25 -13.74 -12.62
N LEU A 70 -16.96 -14.93 -12.04
CA LEU A 70 -15.78 -15.14 -11.20
C LEU A 70 -14.48 -14.92 -11.99
N GLN A 71 -14.39 -15.42 -13.22
CA GLN A 71 -13.23 -15.19 -14.09
C GLN A 71 -13.03 -13.70 -14.38
N THR A 72 -14.11 -12.96 -14.61
CA THR A 72 -14.04 -11.50 -14.81
C THR A 72 -13.57 -10.78 -13.56
N ALA A 73 -14.10 -11.16 -12.39
CA ALA A 73 -13.70 -10.59 -11.10
C ALA A 73 -12.23 -10.91 -10.76
N GLU A 74 -11.76 -12.11 -11.08
CA GLU A 74 -10.36 -12.52 -10.91
C GLU A 74 -9.43 -11.68 -11.80
N GLN A 75 -9.78 -11.48 -13.07
CA GLN A 75 -8.99 -10.63 -13.98
C GLN A 75 -8.93 -9.19 -13.50
N GLN A 76 -10.03 -8.64 -12.98
CA GLN A 76 -10.06 -7.29 -12.41
C GLN A 76 -9.18 -7.21 -11.16
N SER A 77 -9.26 -8.22 -10.28
CA SER A 77 -8.46 -8.30 -9.06
C SER A 77 -6.97 -8.40 -9.39
N PHE A 78 -6.58 -9.19 -10.38
CA PHE A 78 -5.20 -9.32 -10.83
C PHE A 78 -4.64 -7.98 -11.35
N LYS A 79 -5.43 -7.23 -12.13
CA LYS A 79 -5.04 -5.88 -12.58
C LYS A 79 -4.87 -4.94 -11.40
N ALA A 80 -5.81 -4.94 -10.46
CA ALA A 80 -5.74 -4.09 -9.28
C ALA A 80 -4.53 -4.40 -8.39
N ILE A 81 -4.20 -5.68 -8.20
CA ILE A 81 -3.01 -6.12 -7.47
C ILE A 81 -1.76 -5.59 -8.16
N LYS A 82 -1.64 -5.78 -9.47
CA LYS A 82 -0.48 -5.30 -10.25
C LYS A 82 -0.31 -3.78 -10.16
N ASP A 83 -1.40 -3.02 -10.22
CA ASP A 83 -1.35 -1.57 -10.06
C ASP A 83 -0.92 -1.15 -8.65
N LEU A 84 -1.36 -1.89 -7.61
CA LEU A 84 -0.93 -1.66 -6.23
C LEU A 84 0.54 -2.01 -6.01
N GLU A 85 1.04 -3.08 -6.62
CA GLU A 85 2.47 -3.45 -6.59
C GLU A 85 3.34 -2.34 -7.18
N LEU A 86 2.95 -1.79 -8.34
CA LEU A 86 3.67 -0.68 -8.97
C LEU A 86 3.69 0.57 -8.09
N LYS A 87 2.55 0.89 -7.46
CA LYS A 87 2.46 2.02 -6.50
C LYS A 87 3.32 1.79 -5.27
N LEU A 88 3.34 0.55 -4.75
CA LEU A 88 4.15 0.18 -3.59
C LEU A 88 5.64 0.32 -3.90
N ASP A 89 6.08 -0.14 -5.06
CA ASP A 89 7.48 -0.02 -5.49
C ASP A 89 7.90 1.43 -5.72
N ALA A 90 7.01 2.25 -6.28
CA ALA A 90 7.24 3.69 -6.40
C ALA A 90 7.37 4.36 -5.02
N ALA A 91 6.47 4.04 -4.08
CA ALA A 91 6.52 4.54 -2.71
C ALA A 91 7.80 4.12 -1.98
N ARG A 92 8.24 2.86 -2.14
CA ARG A 92 9.50 2.36 -1.57
C ARG A 92 10.71 3.13 -2.08
N LYS A 93 10.78 3.39 -3.39
CA LYS A 93 11.86 4.21 -3.98
C LYS A 93 11.85 5.63 -3.43
N GLN A 94 10.68 6.24 -3.27
CA GLN A 94 10.55 7.58 -2.71
C GLN A 94 11.02 7.62 -1.25
N VAL A 95 10.67 6.62 -0.43
CA VAL A 95 11.16 6.50 0.95
C VAL A 95 12.68 6.41 0.98
N GLN A 96 13.27 5.54 0.16
CA GLN A 96 14.73 5.39 0.08
C GLN A 96 15.44 6.70 -0.30
N GLN A 97 14.86 7.46 -1.25
CA GLN A 97 15.39 8.79 -1.62
C GLN A 97 15.29 9.79 -0.46
N LEU A 98 14.17 9.81 0.25
CA LEU A 98 13.98 10.70 1.40
C LEU A 98 14.94 10.36 2.54
N GLU A 99 15.19 9.07 2.81
CA GLU A 99 16.17 8.62 3.80
C GLU A 99 17.60 9.07 3.44
N GLN A 100 17.99 8.96 2.16
CA GLN A 100 19.28 9.47 1.69
C GLN A 100 19.40 10.98 1.85
N GLN A 101 18.36 11.73 1.50
CA GLN A 101 18.32 13.19 1.68
C GLN A 101 18.40 13.58 3.16
N LEU A 102 17.71 12.84 4.04
CA LEU A 102 17.75 13.07 5.48
C LEU A 102 19.16 12.85 6.03
N ASN A 103 19.82 11.77 5.63
CA ASN A 103 21.19 11.48 6.05
C ASN A 103 22.15 12.58 5.60
N SER A 104 22.09 12.98 4.33
CA SER A 104 22.92 14.08 3.80
C SER A 104 22.69 15.39 4.56
N LYS A 105 21.43 15.77 4.81
CA LYS A 105 21.11 16.99 5.59
C LYS A 105 21.59 16.90 7.04
N THR A 106 21.58 15.71 7.62
CA THR A 106 22.06 15.48 8.99
C THR A 106 23.58 15.67 9.07
N GLU A 107 24.32 15.18 8.08
CA GLU A 107 25.77 15.39 7.97
C GLU A 107 26.12 16.87 7.75
N ASP A 108 25.40 17.54 6.85
CA ASP A 108 25.56 18.98 6.61
C ASP A 108 25.32 19.78 7.89
N LEU A 109 24.26 19.47 8.63
CA LEU A 109 23.96 20.13 9.90
C LEU A 109 25.09 19.94 10.91
N LYS A 110 25.63 18.72 11.02
CA LYS A 110 26.76 18.41 11.90
C LYS A 110 28.00 19.21 11.51
N ALA A 111 28.30 19.31 10.22
CA ALA A 111 29.41 20.12 9.72
C ALA A 111 29.22 21.61 10.06
N LYS A 112 28.01 22.16 9.85
CA LYS A 112 27.70 23.55 10.20
C LYS A 112 27.77 23.82 11.70
N GLN A 113 27.37 22.87 12.53
CA GLN A 113 27.52 22.98 13.98
C GLN A 113 29.00 23.03 14.40
N ALA A 114 29.85 22.22 13.78
CA ALA A 114 31.29 22.26 14.01
C ALA A 114 31.91 23.60 13.57
N ASP A 115 31.55 24.09 12.38
CA ASP A 115 32.00 25.40 11.88
C ASP A 115 31.61 26.54 12.84
N LEU A 116 30.36 26.51 13.32
CA LEU A 116 29.84 27.50 14.25
C LEU A 116 30.57 27.46 15.60
N ALA A 117 30.86 26.26 16.12
CA ALA A 117 31.66 26.11 17.34
C ALA A 117 33.08 26.67 17.17
N ALA A 118 33.73 26.39 16.03
CA ALA A 118 35.05 26.94 15.73
C ALA A 118 35.04 28.47 15.58
N ALA A 119 33.99 29.02 14.96
CA ALA A 119 33.80 30.48 14.86
C ALA A 119 33.62 31.12 16.24
N HIS A 120 32.87 30.50 17.15
CA HIS A 120 32.72 30.98 18.52
C HIS A 120 34.05 30.97 19.29
N GLN A 121 34.86 29.93 19.14
CA GLN A 121 36.19 29.87 19.75
C GLN A 121 37.09 31.00 19.27
N ARG A 122 37.19 31.19 17.93
CA ARG A 122 37.97 32.30 17.35
C ARG A 122 37.47 33.66 17.82
N LEU A 123 36.16 33.85 17.92
CA LEU A 123 35.59 35.09 18.43
C LEU A 123 35.96 35.34 19.89
N ALA A 124 35.99 34.30 20.73
CA ALA A 124 36.44 34.42 22.12
C ALA A 124 37.93 34.78 22.20
N GLU A 125 38.78 34.16 21.39
CA GLU A 125 40.22 34.48 21.30
C GLU A 125 40.44 35.94 20.87
N LEU A 126 39.75 36.39 19.82
CA LEU A 126 39.84 37.77 19.34
C LEU A 126 39.37 38.78 20.39
N LYS A 127 38.32 38.48 21.16
CA LYS A 127 37.89 39.32 22.27
C LYS A 127 38.96 39.44 23.35
N ASN A 128 39.58 38.31 23.72
CA ASN A 128 40.66 38.32 24.71
C ASN A 128 41.90 39.09 24.19
N GLU A 129 42.22 38.97 22.90
CA GLU A 129 43.31 39.73 22.28
C GLU A 129 43.02 41.23 22.27
N ALA A 130 41.79 41.62 21.93
CA ALA A 130 41.36 43.03 21.96
C ALA A 130 41.45 43.63 23.37
N GLU A 131 41.04 42.89 24.40
CA GLU A 131 41.17 43.33 25.79
C GLU A 131 42.64 43.47 26.22
N ARG A 132 43.50 42.51 25.86
CA ARG A 132 44.95 42.60 26.11
C ARG A 132 45.58 43.80 25.41
N ALA A 133 45.23 44.02 24.13
CA ALA A 133 45.71 45.17 23.37
C ALA A 133 45.27 46.49 24.03
N LYS A 134 44.01 46.58 24.47
CA LYS A 134 43.47 47.76 25.18
C LYS A 134 44.23 48.05 26.48
N GLN A 135 44.52 47.01 27.27
CA GLN A 135 45.34 47.14 28.48
C GLN A 135 46.76 47.61 28.17
N SER A 136 47.38 47.04 27.13
CA SER A 136 48.72 47.43 26.68
C SER A 136 48.78 48.91 26.26
N VAL A 137 47.81 49.36 25.46
CA VAL A 137 47.66 50.78 25.07
C VAL A 137 47.52 51.66 26.29
N THR A 138 46.63 51.31 27.23
CA THR A 138 46.42 52.09 28.47
C THR A 138 47.71 52.23 29.29
N MET A 139 48.50 51.16 29.41
CA MET A 139 49.78 51.19 30.13
C MET A 139 50.85 51.99 29.38
N GLY A 140 50.88 51.87 28.05
CA GLY A 140 51.74 52.67 27.18
C GLY A 140 51.45 54.16 27.29
N GLU A 141 50.17 54.57 27.26
CA GLU A 141 49.74 55.95 27.44
C GLU A 141 50.15 56.52 28.79
N LYS A 142 49.97 55.76 29.89
CA LYS A 142 50.44 56.16 31.22
C LYS A 142 51.96 56.34 31.26
N SER A 143 52.70 55.43 30.64
CA SER A 143 54.17 55.48 30.61
C SER A 143 54.67 56.67 29.79
N LEU A 144 54.01 56.95 28.67
CA LEU A 144 54.28 58.12 27.84
C LEU A 144 54.00 59.43 28.60
N ALA A 145 52.87 59.51 29.33
CA ALA A 145 52.53 60.67 30.14
C ALA A 145 53.59 60.92 31.25
N LEU A 146 54.06 59.86 31.92
CA LEU A 146 55.14 59.96 32.92
C LEU A 146 56.47 60.42 32.29
N ALA A 147 56.82 59.88 31.12
CA ALA A 147 58.02 60.30 30.41
C ALA A 147 57.93 61.77 29.97
N ALA A 148 56.78 62.20 29.45
CA ALA A 148 56.53 63.59 29.08
C ALA A 148 56.66 64.52 30.30
N ALA A 149 56.10 64.15 31.45
CA ALA A 149 56.23 64.92 32.69
C ALA A 149 57.70 65.06 33.13
N LYS A 150 58.48 63.97 33.11
CA LYS A 150 59.92 63.99 33.41
C LYS A 150 60.71 64.87 32.45
N VAL A 151 60.37 64.87 31.16
CA VAL A 151 61.01 65.75 30.16
C VAL A 151 60.71 67.21 30.46
N VAL A 152 59.48 67.55 30.85
CA VAL A 152 59.11 68.92 31.26
C VAL A 152 59.89 69.34 32.50
N GLU A 153 59.99 68.47 33.51
CA GLU A 153 60.77 68.73 34.73
C GLU A 153 62.26 68.92 34.43
N ALA A 154 62.86 68.06 33.62
CA ALA A 154 64.25 68.17 33.20
C ALA A 154 64.53 69.45 32.40
N LYS A 155 63.60 69.86 31.51
CA LYS A 155 63.68 71.14 30.80
C LYS A 155 63.56 72.34 31.74
N ALA A 156 62.77 72.24 32.82
CA ALA A 156 62.69 73.29 33.82
C ALA A 156 64.02 73.43 34.60
N LEU A 157 64.69 72.31 34.92
CA LEU A 157 65.98 72.27 35.60
C LEU A 157 67.17 72.69 34.72
N SER A 158 67.10 72.49 33.40
CA SER A 158 68.16 72.91 32.47
C SER A 158 68.23 74.43 32.27
N ASN A 159 67.16 75.17 32.62
CA ASN A 159 67.22 76.62 32.70
C ASN A 159 68.00 77.04 33.96
N PRO A 160 69.18 77.66 33.83
CA PRO A 160 70.06 77.95 34.96
C PRO A 160 69.43 78.88 36.00
N LEU A 161 68.47 79.72 35.62
CA LEU A 161 67.74 80.61 36.54
C LEU A 161 66.69 79.86 37.39
N ASN A 162 66.27 78.68 36.96
CA ASN A 162 65.25 77.88 37.64
C ASN A 162 65.84 76.72 38.47
N HIS A 163 67.15 76.51 38.41
CA HIS A 163 67.84 75.46 39.13
C HIS A 163 67.79 75.70 40.65
N PRO A 164 67.45 74.68 41.48
CA PRO A 164 67.20 74.86 42.91
C PRO A 164 68.37 75.50 43.67
N LYS A 165 69.61 75.11 43.36
CA LYS A 165 70.81 75.75 43.94
C LYS A 165 70.98 77.22 43.56
N VAL A 166 70.56 77.62 42.36
CA VAL A 166 70.66 79.01 41.88
C VAL A 166 69.56 79.87 42.52
N LYS A 167 68.36 79.31 42.69
CA LYS A 167 67.29 79.96 43.47
C LYS A 167 67.66 80.13 44.94
N GLU A 168 68.29 79.14 45.58
CA GLU A 168 68.80 79.28 46.95
C GLU A 168 69.86 80.39 47.08
N LEU A 169 70.70 80.58 46.06
CA LEU A 169 71.70 81.64 46.04
C LEU A 169 71.11 83.02 45.74
N LEU A 170 70.10 83.11 44.87
CA LEU A 170 69.40 84.36 44.54
C LEU A 170 68.39 84.80 45.61
N GLY A 171 67.83 83.86 46.38
CA GLY A 171 66.88 84.11 47.47
C GLY A 171 67.53 84.47 48.82
N LYS A 172 68.86 84.31 48.96
CA LYS A 172 69.63 84.82 50.09
C LYS A 172 70.10 86.25 49.78
N LYS A 173 69.22 87.22 50.01
CA LYS A 173 69.56 88.64 50.18
C LYS A 173 68.81 89.17 51.38
#